data_AF-A0A6A2YDL8-F1
#
_entry.id   AF-A0A6A2YDL8-F1
#
_cell.length_a   1.000
_cell.length_b   1.000
_cell.length_c   1.000
_cell.angle_alpha   90.00
_cell.angle_beta   90.00
_cell.angle_gamma   90.00
#
_symmetry.space_group_name_H-M   'P 1'
#
loop_
_entity.id
_entity.type
_entity.pdbx_description
1 polymer ?
#
loop_
_entity_poly.entity_id
_entity_poly.type
_entity_poly.pdbx_seq_one_letter_code
_entity_poly.pdbx_strand_id
1 'polypeptide(L)'
;MAAAFASVQLSVSSKPSSRTACLVISIEYRLAPEHPLPIAYDGCWTALQWVVSPNSNGASNKEPWLSTCADFDRVYVGGVSAGANLTHNTLMRAGSDALHGGVKIKGAFLARPYFWGSNPVGSESKNMEETENRLR
;
A
#
# COMPACT_ATOMS: atom_id res chain seq x y z
N MET A 1 -16.30 12.83 -12.25
CA MET A 1 -16.12 12.09 -10.98
C MET A 1 -15.34 10.83 -11.30
N ALA A 2 -14.01 10.95 -11.43
CA ALA A 2 -13.17 9.80 -11.76
C ALA A 2 -12.94 9.01 -10.48
N ALA A 3 -13.41 7.76 -10.44
CA ALA A 3 -12.92 6.80 -9.47
C ALA A 3 -11.41 6.67 -9.69
N ALA A 4 -10.62 7.32 -8.84
CA ALA A 4 -9.20 7.06 -8.78
C ALA A 4 -9.08 5.65 -8.18
N PHE A 5 -8.89 4.65 -9.05
CA PHE A 5 -8.33 3.37 -8.65
C PHE A 5 -6.96 3.67 -8.06
N ALA A 6 -6.89 3.91 -6.76
CA ALA A 6 -5.62 3.83 -6.08
C ALA A 6 -5.50 2.37 -5.66
N SER A 7 -4.52 1.68 -6.24
CA SER A 7 -4.11 0.37 -5.79
C SER A 7 -2.95 0.58 -4.82
N VAL A 8 -3.04 -0.03 -3.64
CA VAL A 8 -1.84 -0.37 -2.89
C VAL A 8 -1.40 -1.72 -3.43
N GLN A 9 -0.26 -1.73 -4.11
CA GLN A 9 0.35 -2.94 -4.65
C GLN A 9 1.33 -3.46 -3.61
N LEU A 10 1.03 -4.63 -3.07
CA LEU A 10 1.98 -5.43 -2.32
C LEU A 10 2.64 -6.39 -3.29
N SER A 11 3.95 -6.27 -3.44
CA SER A 11 4.77 -7.06 -4.33
C SER A 11 5.62 -8.01 -3.49
N VAL A 12 5.50 -9.30 -3.75
CA VAL A 12 6.30 -10.35 -3.13
C VAL A 12 7.01 -11.14 -4.23
N SER A 13 8.33 -11.29 -4.17
CA SER A 13 9.03 -12.12 -5.17
C SER A 13 8.49 -13.54 -5.13
N SER A 14 8.43 -14.22 -6.27
CA SER A 14 8.07 -15.64 -6.32
C SER A 14 9.33 -16.50 -6.44
N LYS A 15 9.18 -17.79 -6.12
CA LYS A 15 10.24 -18.79 -6.31
C LYS A 15 10.61 -18.89 -7.80
N PRO A 16 11.88 -19.13 -8.16
CA PRO A 16 12.37 -18.95 -9.53
C PRO A 16 11.72 -19.93 -10.51
N SER A 17 10.78 -19.45 -11.33
CA SER A 17 10.26 -20.18 -12.49
C SER A 17 10.08 -19.33 -13.76
N SER A 18 10.24 -17.99 -13.71
CA SER A 18 10.34 -17.15 -14.92
C SER A 18 10.99 -15.78 -14.64
N ARG A 19 11.46 -15.10 -15.71
CA ARG A 19 12.53 -14.08 -15.73
C ARG A 19 12.33 -12.79 -14.89
N THR A 20 11.19 -12.58 -14.24
CA THR A 20 10.98 -11.57 -13.19
C THR A 20 9.62 -11.86 -12.54
N ALA A 21 9.53 -12.94 -11.79
CA ALA A 21 8.26 -13.42 -11.28
C ALA A 21 7.98 -12.81 -9.89
N CYS A 22 7.13 -11.78 -9.85
CA CYS A 22 6.62 -11.18 -8.63
C CYS A 22 5.11 -11.45 -8.50
N LEU A 23 4.69 -11.86 -7.32
CA LEU A 23 3.29 -11.89 -6.90
C LEU A 23 2.86 -10.47 -6.52
N VAL A 24 1.81 -9.97 -7.15
CA VAL A 24 1.25 -8.64 -6.85
C VAL A 24 -0.15 -8.82 -6.26
N ILE A 25 -0.37 -8.23 -5.09
CA ILE A 25 -1.65 -8.20 -4.41
C ILE A 25 -2.12 -6.75 -4.39
N SER A 26 -3.24 -6.48 -5.07
CA SER A 26 -3.88 -5.17 -5.06
C SER A 26 -4.92 -5.13 -3.94
N ILE A 27 -4.80 -4.15 -3.05
CA ILE A 27 -5.75 -3.96 -1.95
C ILE A 27 -6.90 -3.08 -2.44
N GLU A 28 -8.11 -3.64 -2.42
CA GLU A 28 -9.34 -2.86 -2.56
C GLU A 28 -9.73 -2.31 -1.20
N TYR A 29 -9.70 -0.98 -1.06
CA TYR A 29 -10.02 -0.30 0.19
C TYR A 29 -11.29 0.53 0.03
N ARG A 30 -11.91 0.85 1.17
CA ARG A 30 -13.16 1.61 1.19
C ARG A 30 -12.93 3.07 0.80
N LEU A 31 -13.78 3.58 -0.10
CA LEU A 31 -13.65 4.92 -0.66
C LEU A 31 -14.40 5.98 0.15
N ALA A 32 -13.87 7.19 0.13
CA ALA A 32 -14.57 8.39 0.58
C ALA A 32 -15.46 8.93 -0.57
N PRO A 33 -16.59 9.60 -0.26
CA PRO A 33 -17.01 10.08 1.06
C PRO A 33 -17.73 9.06 1.95
N GLU A 34 -18.17 7.92 1.42
CA GLU A 34 -19.00 6.93 2.14
C GLU A 34 -18.24 6.34 3.35
N HIS A 35 -16.93 6.18 3.21
CA HIS A 35 -16.02 5.72 4.25
C HIS A 35 -14.83 6.68 4.35
N PRO A 36 -14.96 7.78 5.11
CA PRO A 36 -13.89 8.77 5.22
C PRO A 36 -12.65 8.18 5.90
N LEU A 37 -11.51 8.88 5.74
CA LEU A 37 -10.30 8.56 6.49
C LEU A 37 -10.57 8.60 8.00
N PRO A 38 -10.00 7.68 8.80
CA PRO A 38 -8.86 6.80 8.49
C PRO A 38 -9.21 5.39 7.98
N ILE A 39 -10.46 5.09 7.61
CA ILE A 39 -10.89 3.71 7.28
C ILE A 39 -10.02 3.06 6.19
N ALA A 40 -9.62 3.81 5.17
CA ALA A 40 -8.73 3.31 4.13
C ALA A 40 -7.33 2.93 4.65
N TYR A 41 -6.79 3.68 5.62
CA TYR A 41 -5.50 3.37 6.26
C TYR A 41 -5.57 2.07 7.07
N ASP A 42 -6.63 1.91 7.86
CA ASP A 42 -6.84 0.70 8.66
C ASP A 42 -7.08 -0.52 7.77
N GLY A 43 -7.80 -0.35 6.67
CA GLY A 43 -8.00 -1.39 5.65
C GLY A 43 -6.69 -1.86 5.03
N CYS A 44 -5.83 -0.92 4.61
CA CYS A 44 -4.52 -1.25 4.05
C CYS A 44 -3.61 -1.97 5.07
N TRP A 45 -3.63 -1.52 6.32
CA TRP A 45 -2.87 -2.17 7.38
C TRP A 45 -3.36 -3.59 7.67
N THR A 46 -4.67 -3.77 7.77
CA THR A 46 -5.30 -5.07 8.01
C THR A 46 -4.99 -6.04 6.88
N ALA A 47 -5.07 -5.59 5.63
CA ALA A 47 -4.73 -6.38 4.47
C ALA A 47 -3.24 -6.78 4.45
N LEU A 48 -2.32 -5.86 4.76
CA LEU A 48 -0.90 -6.17 4.87
C LEU A 48 -0.64 -7.24 5.95
N GLN A 49 -1.24 -7.07 7.14
CA GLN A 49 -1.13 -8.03 8.24
C GLN A 49 -1.71 -9.41 7.90
N TRP A 50 -2.79 -9.45 7.12
CA TRP A 50 -3.36 -10.70 6.62
C TRP A 50 -2.40 -11.40 5.66
N VAL A 51 -1.81 -10.68 4.71
CA VAL A 51 -0.88 -11.28 3.73
C VAL A 51 0.34 -11.89 4.42
N VAL A 52 0.95 -11.14 5.36
CA VAL A 52 2.19 -11.56 6.04
C VAL A 52 1.97 -12.48 7.25
N SER A 53 0.71 -12.72 7.64
CA SER A 53 0.40 -13.63 8.75
C SER A 53 0.91 -15.05 8.47
N PRO A 54 1.47 -15.77 9.45
CA PRO A 54 1.85 -17.17 9.26
C PRO A 54 0.59 -18.03 9.07
N ASN A 55 0.73 -19.17 8.36
CA ASN A 55 -0.30 -20.21 8.37
C ASN A 55 -0.31 -20.90 9.74
N SER A 56 -0.85 -20.26 10.77
CA SER A 56 -1.02 -20.90 12.07
C SER A 56 -2.36 -21.64 12.13
N ASN A 57 -2.27 -22.97 12.12
CA ASN A 57 -3.21 -23.95 12.70
C ASN A 57 -4.70 -23.54 12.79
N GLY A 58 -5.39 -23.46 11.65
CA GLY A 58 -6.86 -23.47 11.63
C GLY A 58 -7.55 -22.16 11.24
N ALA A 59 -6.82 -21.09 10.89
CA ALA A 59 -7.43 -19.92 10.27
C ALA A 59 -7.89 -20.26 8.84
N SER A 60 -9.18 -20.54 8.68
CA SER A 60 -9.85 -21.01 7.44
C SER A 60 -9.78 -20.05 6.24
N ASN A 61 -9.15 -18.89 6.37
CA ASN A 61 -9.28 -17.76 5.43
C ASN A 61 -7.94 -17.36 4.78
N LYS A 62 -6.91 -18.20 4.85
CA LYS A 62 -5.63 -17.89 4.18
C LYS A 62 -5.49 -18.70 2.90
N GLU A 63 -5.21 -17.97 1.83
CA GLU A 63 -5.08 -18.52 0.49
C GLU A 63 -3.85 -19.45 0.39
N PRO A 64 -4.02 -20.73 -0.03
CA PRO A 64 -2.90 -21.68 -0.13
C PRO A 64 -1.77 -21.20 -1.05
N TRP A 65 -2.11 -20.46 -2.11
CA TRP A 65 -1.15 -19.95 -3.09
C TRP A 65 -0.20 -18.91 -2.51
N LEU A 66 -0.56 -18.22 -1.42
CA LEU A 66 0.35 -17.28 -0.75
C LEU A 66 1.58 -18.00 -0.21
N SER A 67 1.39 -19.17 0.39
CA SER A 67 2.51 -19.89 1.02
C SER A 67 3.42 -20.58 -0.01
N THR A 68 2.87 -20.95 -1.18
CA THR A 68 3.63 -21.57 -2.24
C THR A 68 4.37 -20.53 -3.09
N CYS A 69 3.68 -19.44 -3.45
CA CYS A 69 4.16 -18.46 -4.42
C CYS A 69 4.85 -17.23 -3.80
N ALA A 70 4.59 -16.87 -2.55
CA ALA A 70 5.17 -15.66 -1.94
C ALA A 70 6.52 -15.95 -1.26
N ASP A 71 7.51 -15.09 -1.51
CA ASP A 71 8.78 -14.97 -0.77
C ASP A 71 8.70 -13.83 0.26
N PHE A 72 8.30 -14.16 1.49
CA PHE A 72 8.13 -13.17 2.57
C PHE A 72 9.43 -12.52 3.05
N ASP A 73 10.61 -12.95 2.57
CA ASP A 73 11.87 -12.22 2.79
C ASP A 73 12.03 -11.02 1.85
N ARG A 74 11.16 -10.91 0.81
CA ARG A 74 11.21 -9.90 -0.25
C ARG A 74 9.85 -9.23 -0.44
N VAL A 75 9.43 -8.49 0.56
CA VAL A 75 8.16 -7.76 0.56
C VAL A 75 8.36 -6.28 0.22
N TYR A 76 7.59 -5.79 -0.75
CA TYR A 76 7.58 -4.40 -1.19
C TYR A 76 6.16 -3.85 -1.18
N VAL A 77 5.97 -2.61 -0.74
CA VAL A 77 4.66 -1.93 -0.76
C VAL A 77 4.72 -0.68 -1.62
N GLY A 78 3.66 -0.38 -2.35
CA GLY A 78 3.60 0.90 -3.04
C GLY A 78 2.26 1.25 -3.61
N GLY A 79 2.19 2.44 -4.19
CA GLY A 79 0.98 2.97 -4.78
C GLY A 79 1.24 4.22 -5.61
N VAL A 80 0.15 4.73 -6.18
CA VAL A 80 0.14 5.95 -7.02
C VAL A 80 -0.87 6.94 -6.46
N SER A 81 -0.59 8.25 -6.46
CA SER A 81 -1.52 9.29 -6.03
C SER A 81 -2.02 9.07 -4.59
N ALA A 82 -3.34 8.97 -4.39
CA ALA A 82 -3.94 8.62 -3.10
C ALA A 82 -3.40 7.28 -2.55
N GLY A 83 -3.12 6.30 -3.41
CA GLY A 83 -2.58 5.01 -3.01
C GLY A 83 -1.17 5.12 -2.45
N ALA A 84 -0.35 6.02 -2.98
CA ALA A 84 0.97 6.30 -2.41
C ALA A 84 0.89 7.01 -1.04
N ASN A 85 -0.15 7.81 -0.80
CA ASN A 85 -0.43 8.36 0.53
C ASN A 85 -0.82 7.24 1.53
N LEU A 86 -1.65 6.29 1.10
CA LEU A 86 -1.98 5.10 1.90
C LEU A 86 -0.73 4.25 2.18
N THR A 87 0.13 4.04 1.17
CA THR A 87 1.42 3.34 1.32
C THR A 87 2.30 4.05 2.35
N HIS A 88 2.44 5.37 2.26
CA HIS A 88 3.25 6.15 3.20
C HIS A 88 2.78 5.94 4.64
N ASN A 89 1.49 6.11 4.90
CA ASN A 89 0.93 5.91 6.25
C ASN A 89 1.08 4.46 6.74
N THR A 90 0.94 3.48 5.84
CA THR A 90 1.16 2.05 6.14
C THR A 90 2.61 1.79 6.54
N LEU A 91 3.58 2.39 5.84
CA LEU A 91 5.01 2.28 6.16
C LEU A 91 5.35 2.93 7.49
N MET A 92 4.81 4.13 7.75
CA MET A 92 4.98 4.82 9.02
C MET A 92 4.47 3.96 10.18
N ARG A 93 3.32 3.30 10.00
CA ARG A 93 2.78 2.35 10.97
C ARG A 93 3.67 1.12 11.12
N ALA A 94 4.17 0.53 10.02
CA ALA A 94 5.10 -0.60 10.06
C ALA A 94 6.44 -0.30 10.75
N GLY A 95 6.81 0.98 10.88
CA GLY A 95 7.98 1.41 11.65
C GLY A 95 7.77 1.37 13.17
N SER A 96 6.52 1.43 13.63
CA SER A 96 6.14 1.42 15.05
C SER A 96 5.52 0.09 15.49
N ASP A 97 4.70 -0.51 14.62
CA ASP A 97 3.99 -1.76 14.85
C ASP A 97 4.65 -2.89 14.06
N ALA A 98 4.98 -4.00 14.72
CA ALA A 98 5.58 -5.15 14.04
C ALA A 98 4.58 -5.85 13.10
N LEU A 99 5.08 -6.29 11.94
CA LEU A 99 4.34 -7.18 11.06
C LEU A 99 4.30 -8.61 11.62
N HIS A 100 3.19 -9.31 11.37
CA HIS A 100 3.09 -10.73 11.68
C HIS A 100 4.18 -11.54 10.97
N GLY A 101 4.52 -12.69 11.57
CA GLY A 101 5.53 -13.60 11.00
C GLY A 101 6.96 -13.07 11.01
N GLY A 102 7.23 -11.91 11.65
CA GLY A 102 8.55 -11.29 11.66
C GLY A 102 8.98 -10.73 10.29
N VAL A 103 8.03 -10.55 9.38
CA VAL A 103 8.26 -10.09 8.02
C VAL A 103 8.77 -8.65 8.02
N LYS A 104 9.72 -8.35 7.12
CA LYS A 104 10.28 -7.00 6.95
C LYS A 104 9.99 -6.48 5.55
N ILE A 105 9.54 -5.24 5.48
CA ILE A 105 9.40 -4.52 4.21
C ILE A 105 10.81 -4.15 3.72
N LYS A 106 11.18 -4.61 2.53
CA LYS A 106 12.49 -4.40 1.92
C LYS A 106 12.58 -3.11 1.10
N GLY A 107 11.45 -2.60 0.65
CA GLY A 107 11.39 -1.34 -0.08
C GLY A 107 9.97 -0.90 -0.34
N ALA A 108 9.85 0.31 -0.88
CA ALA A 108 8.58 0.87 -1.26
C ALA A 108 8.66 1.72 -2.52
N PHE A 109 7.53 1.86 -3.23
CA PHE A 109 7.41 2.79 -4.35
C PHE A 109 6.23 3.74 -4.12
N LEU A 110 6.47 5.04 -4.29
CA LEU A 110 5.46 6.08 -4.13
C LEU A 110 5.46 6.94 -5.39
N ALA A 111 4.51 6.70 -6.30
CA ALA A 111 4.44 7.46 -7.54
C ALA A 111 3.44 8.61 -7.41
N ARG A 112 3.89 9.86 -7.65
CA ARG A 112 3.09 11.09 -7.54
C ARG A 112 2.23 11.11 -6.26
N PRO A 113 2.82 10.99 -5.07
CA PRO A 113 2.04 10.82 -3.86
C PRO A 113 1.14 12.02 -3.59
N TYR A 114 -0.11 11.73 -3.24
CA TYR A 114 -1.08 12.76 -2.89
C TYR A 114 -0.83 13.23 -1.45
N PHE A 115 0.04 14.22 -1.30
CA PHE A 115 0.21 14.96 -0.05
C PHE A 115 -0.30 16.37 -0.24
N TRP A 116 -0.90 16.91 0.82
CA TRP A 116 -1.40 18.27 0.83
C TRP A 116 -1.32 18.85 2.23
N GLY A 117 -1.27 20.16 2.33
CA GLY A 117 -1.25 20.90 3.59
C GLY A 117 -1.92 22.26 3.43
N SER A 118 -2.27 22.90 4.54
CA SER A 118 -2.80 24.28 4.53
C SER A 118 -1.74 25.31 4.13
N ASN A 119 -0.46 24.99 4.36
CA ASN A 119 0.67 25.82 3.95
C ASN A 119 1.44 25.08 2.85
N PRO A 120 1.80 25.76 1.74
CA PRO A 120 2.64 25.16 0.71
C PRO A 120 4.04 24.88 1.27
N VAL A 121 4.64 23.79 0.81
CA VAL A 121 6.00 23.39 1.17
C VAL A 121 6.95 23.49 -0.02
N GLY A 122 8.18 23.97 0.23
CA GLY A 122 9.22 24.08 -0.79
C GLY A 122 8.81 24.96 -1.98
N SER A 123 8.73 24.35 -3.17
CA SER A 123 8.40 25.02 -4.43
C SER A 123 6.91 24.96 -4.81
N GLU A 124 6.04 24.53 -3.89
CA GLU A 124 4.59 24.56 -4.09
C GLU A 124 4.10 26.01 -4.24
N SER A 125 3.15 26.24 -5.14
CA SER A 125 2.59 27.58 -5.32
C SER A 125 1.72 27.95 -4.13
N LYS A 126 1.78 29.22 -3.72
CA LYS A 126 0.83 29.81 -2.76
C LYS A 126 -0.55 29.98 -3.37
N ASN A 127 -0.66 29.92 -4.69
CA ASN A 127 -1.93 30.01 -5.41
C ASN A 127 -2.48 28.61 -5.68
N MET A 128 -3.61 28.29 -5.06
CA MET A 128 -4.25 26.97 -5.15
C MET A 128 -4.71 26.64 -6.58
N GLU A 129 -5.18 27.64 -7.33
CA GLU A 129 -5.63 27.47 -8.71
C GLU A 129 -4.47 27.15 -9.67
N GLU A 130 -3.30 27.74 -9.40
CA GLU A 130 -2.08 27.45 -10.16
C GLU A 130 -1.57 26.03 -9.88
N THR A 131 -1.65 25.57 -8.62
CA THR A 131 -1.26 24.20 -8.25
C THR A 131 -2.18 23.16 -8.88
N GLU A 132 -3.50 23.39 -8.88
CA GLU A 132 -4.45 22.49 -9.54
C GLU A 132 -4.23 22.41 -11.06
N ASN A 133 -3.93 23.54 -11.71
CA ASN A 133 -3.66 23.58 -13.15
C ASN A 133 -2.35 22.87 -13.54
N ARG A 134 -1.36 22.77 -12.65
CA ARG A 134 -0.11 22.01 -12.91
C ARG A 134 -0.28 20.49 -12.78
N LEU A 135 -1.38 20.04 -12.18
CA LEU A 135 -1.64 18.61 -11.90
C LEU A 135 -2.60 17.95 -12.90
N ARG A 136 -3.19 18.74 -13.83
CA ARG A 136 -4.03 18.27 -14.94
C ARG A 136 -3.20 17.96 -16.17
#